data_AF-A0A2D6LVH1-F1
#
_entry.id   AF-A0A2D6LVH1-F1
#
_cell.length_a   1.000
_cell.length_b   1.000
_cell.length_c   1.000
_cell.angle_alpha   90.00
_cell.angle_beta   90.00
_cell.angle_gamma   90.00
#
_symmetry.space_group_name_H-M   'P 1'
#
loop_
_entity.id
_entity.type
_entity.pdbx_description
1 polymer ?
#
loop_
_entity_poly.entity_id
_entity_poly.type
_entity_poly.pdbx_seq_one_letter_code
_entity_poly.pdbx_strand_id
1 'polypeptide(L)'
;MTRKKHIKLSEEDKISLCQLVEEEIVAHQNGDIDSLPYTQKLAEQYDVSDSTIAKTLRSLPPVLKEYRIVELRRECSKKGGKKSVELGVGVHGMSVEQRREPGKKNKKISADEELGLIQLVEGEVMAHQQGDSPNLTNNQQLADLYGYDHKSSILRILRDKLSPDVRQYREAVLRTEHGQNMQQKGLGYHGLNEEERMQARSRGGITSGTNSVRLNRGIHGLTTEQRIEFGKVSGKKGGLKAAETMRKTKGWGFNGIKYHSQQEATCGYLLEKYVPHFDIREGETFQINGDIEKSIDFLVNGVFVEWHPCTPYHGGRGDIPIHEEGQSFKRVTGNLEGAEKKEFVQDYGLVLAMNYLDERRQAVENSSYASTEVVLVQDPKQLYEFISRYNPDMPEQAEFVREFRNITKQVKKAA
;
A
#
# COMPACT_ATOMS: atom_id res chain seq x y z
N MET A 1 -33.68 11.22 -12.96
CA MET A 1 -33.57 10.35 -11.78
C MET A 1 -34.27 11.03 -10.61
N THR A 2 -35.45 10.54 -10.23
CA THR A 2 -36.13 10.96 -9.00
C THR A 2 -35.30 10.51 -7.81
N ARG A 3 -34.88 11.43 -6.94
CA ARG A 3 -34.17 11.06 -5.69
C ARG A 3 -35.12 10.19 -4.86
N LYS A 4 -34.80 8.90 -4.69
CA LYS A 4 -35.49 8.03 -3.73
C LYS A 4 -35.43 8.71 -2.36
N LYS A 5 -36.56 8.81 -1.67
CA LYS A 5 -36.61 9.37 -0.32
C LYS A 5 -35.77 8.49 0.60
N HIS A 6 -35.08 9.09 1.57
CA HIS A 6 -34.40 8.35 2.64
C HIS A 6 -35.43 7.73 3.58
N ILE A 7 -36.06 6.64 3.13
CA ILE A 7 -36.96 5.83 3.95
C ILE A 7 -36.07 4.94 4.83
N LYS A 8 -36.33 4.99 6.15
CA LYS A 8 -35.72 4.05 7.10
C LYS A 8 -36.50 2.75 7.03
N LEU A 9 -35.79 1.63 6.95
CA LEU A 9 -36.39 0.31 7.16
C LEU A 9 -36.88 0.21 8.60
N SER A 10 -38.05 -0.41 8.79
CA SER A 10 -38.49 -0.84 10.12
C SER A 10 -37.53 -1.90 10.66
N GLU A 11 -37.52 -2.13 11.98
CA GLU A 11 -36.67 -3.21 12.54
C GLU A 11 -37.09 -4.59 12.01
N GLU A 12 -38.38 -4.80 11.77
CA GLU A 12 -38.92 -6.02 11.14
C GLU A 12 -38.37 -6.21 9.72
N ASP A 13 -38.37 -5.14 8.90
CA ASP A 13 -37.83 -5.20 7.55
C ASP A 13 -36.32 -5.45 7.55
N LYS A 14 -35.59 -4.92 8.54
CA LYS A 14 -34.15 -5.16 8.65
C LYS A 14 -33.83 -6.62 8.96
N ILE A 15 -34.57 -7.21 9.90
CA ILE A 15 -34.44 -8.63 10.24
C ILE A 15 -34.79 -9.48 9.03
N SER A 16 -35.92 -9.18 8.38
CA SER A 16 -36.37 -9.87 7.16
C SER A 16 -35.34 -9.79 6.04
N LEU A 17 -34.75 -8.61 5.81
CA LEU A 17 -33.71 -8.41 4.80
C LEU A 17 -32.45 -9.23 5.11
N CYS A 18 -32.03 -9.31 6.38
CA CYS A 18 -30.88 -10.11 6.74
C CYS A 18 -31.16 -11.60 6.53
N GLN A 19 -32.31 -12.10 7.00
CA GLN A 19 -32.73 -13.48 6.80
C GLN A 19 -32.80 -13.86 5.31
N LEU A 20 -33.39 -12.99 4.48
CA LEU A 20 -33.43 -13.18 3.03
C LEU A 20 -32.02 -13.33 2.43
N VAL A 21 -31.08 -12.46 2.82
CA VAL A 21 -29.71 -12.52 2.29
C VAL A 21 -28.96 -13.75 2.81
N GLU A 22 -29.22 -14.20 4.03
CA GLU A 22 -28.68 -15.46 4.55
C GLU A 22 -29.20 -16.66 3.74
N GLU A 23 -30.51 -16.73 3.49
CA GLU A 23 -31.13 -17.77 2.67
C GLU A 23 -30.58 -17.77 1.24
N GLU A 24 -30.40 -16.61 0.62
CA GLU A 24 -29.79 -16.48 -0.71
C GLU A 24 -28.33 -16.95 -0.73
N ILE A 25 -27.56 -16.65 0.31
CA ILE A 25 -26.18 -17.14 0.43
C ILE A 25 -26.17 -18.67 0.52
N VAL A 26 -27.03 -19.26 1.34
CA VAL A 26 -27.16 -20.71 1.46
C VAL A 26 -27.59 -21.33 0.12
N ALA A 27 -28.59 -20.76 -0.55
CA ALA A 27 -29.05 -21.20 -1.87
C ALA A 27 -27.92 -21.14 -2.90
N HIS A 28 -27.13 -20.06 -2.92
CA HIS A 28 -25.98 -19.94 -3.82
C HIS A 28 -24.89 -20.97 -3.51
N GLN A 29 -24.62 -21.23 -2.23
CA GLN A 29 -23.66 -22.26 -1.80
C GLN A 29 -24.09 -23.67 -2.21
N ASN A 30 -25.40 -23.95 -2.19
CA ASN A 30 -25.97 -25.21 -2.64
C ASN A 30 -26.09 -25.32 -4.18
N GLY A 31 -25.88 -24.22 -4.91
CA GLY A 31 -26.06 -24.16 -6.36
C GLY A 31 -27.51 -24.02 -6.81
N ASP A 32 -28.42 -23.66 -5.90
CA ASP A 32 -29.85 -23.42 -6.21
C ASP A 32 -30.05 -22.10 -6.98
N ILE A 33 -29.11 -21.15 -6.84
CA ILE A 33 -29.08 -19.90 -7.62
C ILE A 33 -27.69 -19.63 -8.19
N ASP A 34 -27.64 -19.12 -9.42
CA ASP A 34 -26.39 -18.85 -10.15
C ASP A 34 -25.64 -17.59 -9.69
N SER A 35 -26.35 -16.66 -9.04
CA SER A 35 -25.77 -15.38 -8.62
C SER A 35 -26.55 -14.76 -7.47
N LEU A 36 -25.84 -14.12 -6.56
CA LEU A 36 -26.42 -13.30 -5.51
C LEU A 36 -26.97 -11.98 -6.09
N PRO A 37 -28.13 -11.50 -5.62
CA PRO A 37 -28.67 -10.23 -6.09
C PRO A 37 -27.79 -9.06 -5.65
N TYR A 38 -27.69 -8.04 -6.50
CA TYR A 38 -26.98 -6.82 -6.16
C TYR A 38 -27.75 -5.99 -5.15
N THR A 39 -27.03 -5.17 -4.38
CA THR A 39 -27.60 -4.19 -3.43
C THR A 39 -28.70 -3.35 -4.08
N GLN A 40 -28.55 -2.95 -5.34
CA GLN A 40 -29.56 -2.20 -6.09
C GLN A 40 -30.89 -2.95 -6.23
N LYS A 41 -30.86 -4.27 -6.51
CA LYS A 41 -32.07 -5.08 -6.66
C LYS A 41 -32.81 -5.23 -5.32
N LEU A 42 -32.06 -5.42 -4.24
CA LEU A 42 -32.62 -5.42 -2.88
C LEU A 42 -33.20 -4.03 -2.53
N ALA A 43 -32.53 -2.95 -2.93
CA ALA A 43 -33.01 -1.59 -2.69
C ALA A 43 -34.30 -1.26 -3.46
N GLU A 44 -34.47 -1.81 -4.67
CA GLU A 44 -35.71 -1.76 -5.43
C GLU A 44 -36.83 -2.57 -4.75
N GLN A 45 -36.53 -3.78 -4.27
CA GLN A 45 -37.51 -4.64 -3.61
C GLN A 45 -38.09 -4.03 -2.32
N TYR A 46 -37.26 -3.36 -1.52
CA TYR A 46 -37.67 -2.76 -0.25
C TYR A 46 -38.06 -1.26 -0.38
N ASP A 47 -38.08 -0.71 -1.60
CA ASP A 47 -38.27 0.73 -1.88
C ASP A 47 -37.43 1.66 -0.99
N VAL A 48 -36.15 1.30 -0.82
CA VAL A 48 -35.18 2.10 -0.08
C VAL A 48 -33.98 2.45 -0.96
N SER A 49 -33.07 3.26 -0.40
CA SER A 49 -31.78 3.52 -1.03
C SER A 49 -30.83 2.34 -0.88
N ASP A 50 -29.91 2.16 -1.82
CA ASP A 50 -28.80 1.21 -1.75
C ASP A 50 -28.02 1.35 -0.43
N SER A 51 -27.91 2.58 0.08
CA SER A 51 -27.28 2.87 1.38
C SER A 51 -27.99 2.26 2.57
N THR A 52 -29.33 2.23 2.51
CA THR A 52 -30.14 1.65 3.58
C THR A 52 -29.93 0.14 3.61
N ILE A 53 -29.87 -0.49 2.44
CA ILE A 53 -29.55 -1.93 2.32
C ILE A 53 -28.14 -2.19 2.82
N ALA A 54 -27.13 -1.50 2.30
CA ALA A 54 -25.73 -1.71 2.66
C ALA A 54 -25.51 -1.62 4.18
N LYS A 55 -26.05 -0.58 4.83
CA LYS A 55 -26.00 -0.43 6.30
C LYS A 55 -26.67 -1.57 7.04
N THR A 56 -27.83 -2.02 6.56
CA THR A 56 -28.57 -3.11 7.19
C THR A 56 -27.79 -4.43 7.09
N LEU A 57 -27.21 -4.71 5.93
CA LEU A 57 -26.36 -5.89 5.71
C LEU A 57 -25.04 -5.85 6.51
N ARG A 58 -24.65 -4.73 7.13
CA ARG A 58 -23.54 -4.71 8.09
C ARG A 58 -23.83 -5.53 9.35
N SER A 59 -25.10 -5.76 9.67
CA SER A 59 -25.49 -6.61 10.79
C SER A 59 -25.38 -8.12 10.51
N LEU A 60 -25.15 -8.52 9.25
CA LEU A 60 -24.90 -9.92 8.92
C LEU A 60 -23.67 -10.47 9.65
N PRO A 61 -23.69 -11.77 10.01
CA PRO A 61 -22.52 -12.48 10.51
C PRO A 61 -21.29 -12.25 9.62
N PRO A 62 -20.08 -12.05 10.19
CA PRO A 62 -18.87 -11.74 9.41
C PRO A 62 -18.59 -12.73 8.27
N VAL A 63 -18.76 -14.03 8.53
CA VAL A 63 -18.54 -15.11 7.55
C VAL A 63 -19.44 -14.96 6.32
N LEU A 64 -20.73 -14.67 6.52
CA LEU A 64 -21.71 -14.52 5.43
C LEU A 64 -21.46 -13.22 4.64
N LYS A 65 -21.06 -12.16 5.34
CA LYS A 65 -20.70 -10.88 4.73
C LYS A 65 -19.49 -11.01 3.82
N GLU A 66 -18.44 -11.70 4.27
CA GLU A 66 -17.23 -11.94 3.47
C GLU A 66 -17.55 -12.76 2.21
N TYR A 67 -18.27 -13.87 2.37
CA TYR A 67 -18.69 -14.71 1.25
C TYR A 67 -19.43 -13.88 0.17
N ARG A 68 -20.41 -13.09 0.61
CA ARG A 68 -21.19 -12.23 -0.28
C ARG A 68 -20.32 -11.22 -1.03
N ILE A 69 -19.35 -10.59 -0.37
CA ILE A 69 -18.44 -9.63 -1.01
C ILE A 69 -17.59 -10.29 -2.08
N VAL A 70 -17.03 -11.47 -1.80
CA VAL A 70 -16.19 -12.21 -2.76
C VAL A 70 -16.97 -12.58 -4.02
N GLU A 71 -18.18 -13.12 -3.86
CA GLU A 71 -18.99 -13.53 -5.02
C GLU A 71 -19.52 -12.35 -5.83
N LEU A 72 -19.94 -11.25 -5.18
CA LEU A 72 -20.33 -10.03 -5.91
C LEU A 72 -19.15 -9.44 -6.70
N ARG A 73 -17.92 -9.49 -6.17
CA ARG A 73 -16.71 -9.07 -6.92
C ARG A 73 -16.49 -9.96 -8.14
N ARG A 74 -16.61 -11.28 -7.97
CA ARG A 74 -16.45 -12.25 -9.06
C ARG A 74 -17.44 -11.99 -10.20
N GLU A 75 -18.71 -11.76 -9.87
CA GLU A 75 -19.75 -11.42 -10.84
C GLU A 75 -19.49 -10.10 -11.56
N CYS A 76 -19.06 -9.07 -10.84
CA CYS A 76 -18.63 -7.79 -11.44
C CYS A 76 -17.47 -7.98 -12.42
N SER A 77 -16.46 -8.79 -12.08
CA SER A 77 -15.34 -9.10 -12.97
C SER A 77 -15.81 -9.84 -14.23
N LYS A 78 -16.71 -10.83 -14.11
CA LYS A 78 -17.30 -11.53 -15.27
C LYS A 78 -18.03 -10.56 -16.20
N LYS A 79 -18.87 -9.68 -15.66
CA LYS A 79 -19.61 -8.67 -16.44
C LYS A 79 -18.68 -7.66 -17.10
N GLY A 80 -17.65 -7.20 -16.39
CA GLY A 80 -16.62 -6.31 -16.93
C GLY A 80 -15.89 -6.95 -18.11
N GLY A 81 -15.48 -8.22 -17.98
CA GLY A 81 -14.85 -9.00 -19.05
C GLY A 81 -15.75 -9.13 -20.28
N LYS A 82 -17.02 -9.53 -20.10
CA LYS A 82 -18.00 -9.59 -21.20
C LYS A 82 -18.16 -8.22 -21.88
N LYS A 83 -18.24 -7.14 -21.12
CA LYS A 83 -18.39 -5.80 -21.68
C LYS A 83 -17.16 -5.33 -22.45
N SER A 84 -15.95 -5.69 -22.00
CA SER A 84 -14.71 -5.42 -22.75
C SER A 84 -14.66 -6.17 -24.08
N VAL A 85 -15.19 -7.40 -24.13
CA VAL A 85 -15.37 -8.16 -25.38
C VAL A 85 -16.36 -7.45 -26.30
N GLU A 86 -17.54 -7.10 -25.80
CA GLU A 86 -18.59 -6.41 -26.58
C GLU A 86 -18.12 -5.08 -27.17
N LEU A 87 -17.35 -4.30 -26.40
CA LEU A 87 -16.87 -2.98 -26.82
C LEU A 87 -15.58 -3.05 -27.66
N GLY A 88 -14.97 -4.23 -27.81
CA GLY A 88 -13.69 -4.38 -28.51
C GLY A 88 -12.59 -3.49 -27.93
N VAL A 89 -12.51 -3.39 -26.60
CA VAL A 89 -11.49 -2.57 -25.91
C VAL A 89 -10.47 -3.44 -25.17
N GLY A 90 -9.29 -2.89 -24.91
CA GLY A 90 -8.20 -3.61 -24.24
C GLY A 90 -7.66 -4.77 -25.09
N VAL A 91 -7.37 -5.91 -24.45
CA VAL A 91 -6.85 -7.11 -25.14
C VAL A 91 -7.82 -7.62 -26.21
N HIS A 92 -9.13 -7.43 -26.01
CA HIS A 92 -10.16 -7.85 -26.96
C HIS A 92 -10.26 -6.93 -28.19
N GLY A 93 -9.75 -5.69 -28.10
CA GLY A 93 -9.66 -4.76 -29.24
C GLY A 93 -8.42 -4.94 -30.12
N MET A 94 -7.47 -5.77 -29.69
CA MET A 94 -6.24 -6.03 -30.44
C MET A 94 -6.46 -7.11 -31.50
N SER A 95 -5.81 -6.98 -32.66
CA SER A 95 -5.76 -8.04 -33.66
C SER A 95 -5.03 -9.29 -33.14
N VAL A 96 -5.21 -10.43 -33.80
CA VAL A 96 -4.50 -11.68 -33.42
C VAL A 96 -2.98 -11.49 -33.56
N GLU A 97 -2.54 -10.74 -34.56
CA GLU A 97 -1.15 -10.39 -34.83
C GLU A 97 -0.60 -9.47 -33.75
N GLN A 98 -1.35 -8.42 -33.38
CA GLN A 98 -0.99 -7.51 -32.28
C GLN A 98 -0.92 -8.23 -30.93
N ARG A 99 -1.76 -9.24 -30.70
CA ARG A 99 -1.67 -10.10 -29.51
C ARG A 99 -0.48 -11.06 -29.56
N ARG A 100 -0.09 -11.51 -30.75
CA ARG A 100 1.03 -12.47 -30.95
C ARG A 100 2.40 -11.80 -30.97
N GLU A 101 2.51 -10.54 -31.39
CA GLU A 101 3.78 -9.82 -31.49
C GLU A 101 4.55 -9.75 -30.15
N PRO A 102 3.89 -9.41 -29.02
CA PRO A 102 4.53 -9.46 -27.70
C PRO A 102 4.88 -10.89 -27.26
N GLY A 103 4.07 -11.87 -27.67
CA GLY A 103 4.28 -13.29 -27.34
C GLY A 103 5.47 -13.91 -28.08
N LYS A 104 5.72 -13.52 -29.33
CA LYS A 104 6.83 -14.03 -30.15
C LYS A 104 8.22 -13.57 -29.66
N LYS A 105 8.31 -12.39 -29.04
CA LYS A 105 9.56 -11.85 -28.49
C LYS A 105 9.95 -12.44 -27.14
N ASN A 106 9.07 -13.25 -26.54
CA ASN A 106 9.34 -13.97 -25.31
C ASN A 106 9.59 -15.44 -25.64
N LYS A 107 10.77 -15.76 -26.21
CA LYS A 107 11.25 -17.16 -26.27
C LYS A 107 11.19 -17.69 -24.83
N LYS A 108 10.24 -18.60 -24.56
CA LYS A 108 10.14 -19.25 -23.26
C LYS A 108 11.38 -20.11 -23.13
N ILE A 109 12.22 -19.80 -22.15
CA ILE A 109 13.38 -20.62 -21.82
C ILE A 109 12.87 -21.99 -21.38
N SER A 110 13.48 -23.04 -21.91
CA SER A 110 13.23 -24.39 -21.39
C SER A 110 13.80 -24.51 -19.98
N ALA A 111 13.24 -25.40 -19.15
CA ALA A 111 13.75 -25.62 -17.79
C ALA A 111 15.23 -26.04 -17.82
N ASP A 112 15.64 -26.77 -18.86
CA ASP A 112 17.02 -27.21 -19.05
C ASP A 112 17.96 -26.05 -19.40
N GLU A 113 17.53 -25.13 -20.27
CA GLU A 113 18.27 -23.88 -20.55
C GLU A 113 18.36 -22.99 -19.30
N GLU A 114 17.30 -22.89 -18.48
CA GLU A 114 17.34 -22.16 -17.19
C GLU A 114 18.37 -22.77 -16.25
N LEU A 115 18.31 -24.09 -16.06
CA LEU A 115 19.23 -24.81 -15.17
C LEU A 115 20.68 -24.67 -15.65
N GLY A 116 20.91 -24.80 -16.95
CA GLY A 116 22.23 -24.59 -17.55
C GLY A 116 22.77 -23.18 -17.33
N LEU A 117 21.92 -22.15 -17.47
CA LEU A 117 22.29 -20.76 -17.21
C LEU A 117 22.68 -20.53 -15.74
N ILE A 118 21.93 -21.12 -14.81
CA ILE A 118 22.21 -20.97 -13.38
C ILE A 118 23.49 -21.70 -13.01
N GLN A 119 23.66 -22.95 -13.43
CA GLN A 119 24.89 -23.73 -13.18
C GLN A 119 26.13 -23.05 -13.76
N LEU A 120 26.02 -22.48 -14.97
CA LEU A 120 27.09 -21.71 -15.58
C LEU A 120 27.48 -20.50 -14.71
N VAL A 121 26.50 -19.71 -14.28
CA VAL A 121 26.76 -18.50 -13.49
C VAL A 121 27.29 -18.82 -12.08
N GLU A 122 26.77 -19.86 -11.42
CA GLU A 122 27.28 -20.31 -10.12
C GLU A 122 28.71 -20.83 -10.24
N GLY A 123 29.00 -21.63 -11.27
CA GLY A 123 30.34 -22.11 -11.57
C GLY A 123 31.33 -20.98 -11.83
N GLU A 124 30.96 -19.97 -12.62
CA GLU A 124 31.78 -18.78 -12.86
C GLU A 124 32.07 -18.01 -11.58
N VAL A 125 31.07 -17.82 -10.72
CA VAL A 125 31.24 -17.11 -9.43
C VAL A 125 32.16 -17.90 -8.50
N MET A 126 31.98 -19.22 -8.40
CA MET A 126 32.86 -20.07 -7.59
C MET A 126 34.31 -20.03 -8.09
N ALA A 127 34.52 -20.18 -9.41
CA ALA A 127 35.85 -20.09 -10.00
C ALA A 127 36.50 -18.71 -9.78
N HIS A 128 35.72 -17.63 -9.89
CA HIS A 128 36.22 -16.28 -9.61
C HIS A 128 36.58 -16.09 -8.12
N GLN A 129 35.78 -16.63 -7.19
CA GLN A 129 36.08 -16.59 -5.76
C GLN A 129 37.35 -17.37 -5.38
N GLN A 130 37.62 -18.47 -6.09
CA GLN A 130 38.83 -19.29 -5.92
C GLN A 130 40.05 -18.69 -6.61
N GLY A 131 39.87 -17.65 -7.43
CA GLY A 131 40.94 -17.03 -8.22
C GLY A 131 41.26 -17.78 -9.53
N ASP A 132 40.47 -18.78 -9.89
CA ASP A 132 40.62 -19.58 -11.11
C ASP A 132 40.08 -18.88 -12.36
N SER A 133 39.17 -17.91 -12.19
CA SER A 133 38.69 -17.06 -13.28
C SER A 133 38.89 -15.57 -12.98
N PRO A 134 39.57 -14.80 -13.85
CA PRO A 134 39.81 -13.38 -13.63
C PRO A 134 38.62 -12.48 -13.97
N ASN A 135 37.61 -12.98 -14.69
CA ASN A 135 36.44 -12.18 -15.08
C ASN A 135 35.15 -13.00 -15.07
N LEU A 136 33.99 -12.32 -14.98
CA LEU A 136 32.67 -12.92 -15.11
C LEU A 136 31.99 -12.60 -16.46
N THR A 137 31.19 -13.53 -16.99
CA THR A 137 30.45 -13.28 -18.23
C THR A 137 29.33 -12.28 -17.97
N ASN A 138 29.24 -11.20 -18.74
CA ASN A 138 28.23 -10.16 -18.53
C ASN A 138 26.84 -10.56 -19.07
N ASN A 139 25.78 -9.87 -18.64
CA ASN A 139 24.40 -10.25 -18.99
C ASN A 139 24.07 -10.15 -20.48
N GLN A 140 24.79 -9.34 -21.26
CA GLN A 140 24.61 -9.30 -22.72
C GLN A 140 25.28 -10.51 -23.36
N GLN A 141 26.49 -10.87 -22.93
CA GLN A 141 27.17 -12.09 -23.42
C GLN A 141 26.36 -13.35 -23.08
N LEU A 142 25.78 -13.43 -21.88
CA LEU A 142 24.86 -14.51 -21.53
C LEU A 142 23.58 -14.50 -22.41
N ALA A 143 23.07 -13.32 -22.76
CA ALA A 143 21.92 -13.23 -23.66
C ALA A 143 22.27 -13.75 -25.06
N ASP A 144 23.41 -13.33 -25.59
CA ASP A 144 23.90 -13.76 -26.91
C ASP A 144 24.17 -15.27 -26.93
N LEU A 145 24.76 -15.81 -25.85
CA LEU A 145 25.07 -17.24 -25.69
C LEU A 145 23.81 -18.13 -25.71
N TYR A 146 22.71 -17.68 -25.12
CA TYR A 146 21.46 -18.44 -25.03
C TYR A 146 20.42 -18.03 -26.11
N GLY A 147 20.77 -17.12 -27.02
CA GLY A 147 19.90 -16.66 -28.10
C GLY A 147 18.73 -15.81 -27.62
N TYR A 148 18.96 -14.90 -26.66
CA TYR A 148 18.01 -13.89 -26.23
C TYR A 148 18.26 -12.55 -26.88
N ASP A 149 17.18 -11.92 -27.35
CA ASP A 149 17.24 -10.57 -27.93
C ASP A 149 17.69 -9.51 -26.92
N HIS A 150 17.46 -9.74 -25.62
CA HIS A 150 17.68 -8.75 -24.56
C HIS A 150 18.22 -9.36 -23.27
N LYS A 151 19.24 -8.70 -22.71
CA LYS A 151 19.81 -8.99 -21.37
C LYS A 151 18.79 -8.95 -20.22
N SER A 152 17.63 -8.32 -20.40
CA SER A 152 16.56 -8.27 -19.41
C SER A 152 15.96 -9.65 -19.12
N SER A 153 15.92 -10.54 -20.12
CA SER A 153 15.45 -11.92 -19.95
C SER A 153 16.38 -12.70 -19.01
N ILE A 154 17.69 -12.60 -19.25
CA ILE A 154 18.73 -13.16 -18.36
C ILE A 154 18.61 -12.59 -16.96
N LEU A 155 18.50 -11.25 -16.84
CA LEU A 155 18.36 -10.58 -15.54
C LEU A 155 17.13 -11.04 -14.74
N ARG A 156 16.03 -11.39 -15.40
CA ARG A 156 14.85 -11.92 -14.71
C ARG A 156 15.14 -13.32 -14.17
N ILE A 157 15.67 -14.22 -15.00
CA ILE A 157 15.99 -15.60 -14.59
C ILE A 157 16.99 -15.61 -13.44
N LEU A 158 18.09 -14.86 -13.55
CA LEU A 158 19.10 -14.77 -12.49
C LEU A 158 18.54 -14.14 -11.21
N ARG A 159 17.58 -13.22 -11.31
CA ARG A 159 16.96 -12.63 -10.11
C ARG A 159 16.07 -13.62 -9.38
N ASP A 160 15.33 -14.43 -10.13
CA ASP A 160 14.30 -15.31 -9.57
C ASP A 160 14.89 -16.65 -9.09
N LYS A 161 15.99 -17.10 -9.69
CA LYS A 161 16.54 -18.46 -9.48
C LYS A 161 17.90 -18.51 -8.81
N LEU A 162 18.73 -17.48 -8.96
CA LEU A 162 20.07 -17.46 -8.34
C LEU A 162 19.94 -17.10 -6.86
N SER A 163 20.77 -17.71 -6.00
CA SER A 163 20.79 -17.33 -4.59
C SER A 163 21.17 -15.85 -4.41
N PRO A 164 20.61 -15.16 -3.39
CA PRO A 164 20.89 -13.74 -3.16
C PRO A 164 22.38 -13.42 -3.07
N ASP A 165 23.17 -14.28 -2.43
CA ASP A 165 24.61 -14.07 -2.18
C ASP A 165 25.41 -14.14 -3.48
N VAL A 166 25.18 -15.16 -4.31
CA VAL A 166 25.84 -15.33 -5.61
C VAL A 166 25.48 -14.15 -6.53
N ARG A 167 24.22 -13.72 -6.53
CA ARG A 167 23.76 -12.58 -7.31
C ARG A 167 24.44 -11.27 -6.89
N GLN A 168 24.47 -10.97 -5.60
CA GLN A 168 25.09 -9.74 -5.09
C GLN A 168 26.58 -9.69 -5.38
N TYR A 169 27.28 -10.81 -5.16
CA TYR A 169 28.70 -10.95 -5.47
C TYR A 169 28.97 -10.66 -6.96
N ARG A 170 28.25 -11.34 -7.85
CA ARG A 170 28.40 -11.17 -9.30
C ARG A 170 28.15 -9.74 -9.76
N GLU A 171 27.12 -9.08 -9.25
CA GLU A 171 26.81 -7.69 -9.59
C GLU A 171 27.91 -6.72 -9.14
N ALA A 172 28.53 -6.95 -7.98
CA ALA A 172 29.63 -6.16 -7.48
C ALA A 172 30.89 -6.32 -8.34
N VAL A 173 31.22 -7.55 -8.73
CA VAL A 173 32.36 -7.87 -9.60
C VAL A 173 32.19 -7.23 -10.98
N LEU A 174 31.07 -7.49 -11.67
CA LEU A 174 30.80 -6.91 -13.00
C LEU A 174 30.81 -5.37 -13.01
N ARG A 175 30.35 -4.74 -11.93
CA ARG A 175 30.41 -3.27 -11.78
C ARG A 175 31.86 -2.78 -11.66
N THR A 176 32.67 -3.50 -10.90
CA THR A 176 34.09 -3.17 -10.69
C THR A 176 34.88 -3.36 -11.98
N GLU A 177 34.71 -4.49 -12.66
CA GLU A 177 35.31 -4.76 -13.98
C GLU A 177 34.91 -3.73 -15.02
N HIS A 178 33.63 -3.32 -15.05
CA HIS A 178 33.18 -2.28 -15.96
C HIS A 178 33.86 -0.94 -15.67
N GLY A 179 33.98 -0.56 -14.39
CA GLY A 179 34.69 0.65 -13.97
C GLY A 179 36.17 0.62 -14.35
N GLN A 180 36.86 -0.50 -14.10
CA GLN A 180 38.26 -0.70 -14.47
C GLN A 180 38.46 -0.67 -15.99
N ASN A 181 37.59 -1.32 -16.75
CA ASN A 181 37.63 -1.29 -18.22
C ASN A 181 37.45 0.13 -18.77
N MET A 182 36.52 0.91 -18.20
CA MET A 182 36.33 2.31 -18.56
C MET A 182 37.57 3.14 -18.24
N GLN A 183 38.21 2.88 -17.09
CA GLN A 183 39.45 3.54 -16.70
C GLN A 183 40.62 3.19 -17.61
N GLN A 184 40.87 1.90 -17.86
CA GLN A 184 41.97 1.40 -18.68
C GLN A 184 41.87 1.89 -20.13
N LYS A 185 40.66 1.86 -20.70
CA LYS A 185 40.42 2.33 -22.08
C LYS A 185 40.43 3.86 -22.19
N GLY A 186 40.56 4.59 -21.07
CA GLY A 186 40.41 6.04 -21.05
C GLY A 186 39.07 6.46 -21.65
N LEU A 187 38.00 5.74 -21.33
CA LEU A 187 36.66 6.03 -21.83
C LEU A 187 35.83 6.76 -20.76
N GLY A 188 34.93 7.61 -21.23
CA GLY A 188 34.08 8.41 -20.35
C GLY A 188 34.89 9.36 -19.48
N TYR A 189 34.55 9.44 -18.19
CA TYR A 189 35.17 10.41 -17.27
C TYR A 189 36.66 10.15 -17.03
N HIS A 190 37.10 8.89 -17.12
CA HIS A 190 38.48 8.51 -16.84
C HIS A 190 39.45 8.88 -17.97
N GLY A 191 38.96 9.01 -19.21
CA GLY A 191 39.75 9.43 -20.37
C GLY A 191 40.09 10.91 -20.45
N LEU A 192 39.43 11.72 -19.62
CA LEU A 192 39.58 13.16 -19.63
C LEU A 192 40.78 13.57 -18.78
N ASN A 193 41.59 14.52 -19.27
CA ASN A 193 42.60 15.19 -18.47
C ASN A 193 41.95 16.12 -17.41
N GLU A 194 42.70 16.65 -16.44
CA GLU A 194 42.10 17.41 -15.32
C GLU A 194 41.34 18.66 -15.79
N GLU A 195 41.85 19.36 -16.81
CA GLU A 195 41.18 20.51 -17.39
C GLU A 195 39.90 20.10 -18.13
N GLU A 196 39.94 18.99 -18.88
CA GLU A 196 38.77 18.40 -19.54
C GLU A 196 37.77 17.84 -18.54
N ARG A 197 38.19 17.34 -17.38
CA ARG A 197 37.32 16.91 -16.27
C ARG A 197 36.66 18.10 -15.62
N MET A 198 37.40 19.17 -15.36
CA MET A 198 36.87 20.43 -14.85
C MET A 198 35.91 21.04 -15.86
N GLN A 199 36.25 21.01 -17.15
CA GLN A 199 35.38 21.42 -18.23
C GLN A 199 34.21 20.46 -18.43
N ALA A 200 34.30 19.15 -18.19
CA ALA A 200 33.19 18.21 -18.31
C ALA A 200 32.28 18.23 -17.09
N ARG A 201 32.80 18.58 -15.90
CA ARG A 201 31.99 18.94 -14.73
C ARG A 201 31.25 20.26 -14.98
N SER A 202 31.99 21.26 -15.48
CA SER A 202 31.47 22.56 -15.83
C SER A 202 30.46 22.47 -16.99
N ARG A 203 30.75 21.77 -18.09
CA ARG A 203 29.87 21.45 -19.24
C ARG A 203 28.81 20.42 -18.89
N GLY A 204 29.02 19.49 -17.97
CA GLY A 204 27.95 18.60 -17.50
C GLY A 204 26.82 19.42 -16.85
N GLY A 205 27.19 20.43 -16.07
CA GLY A 205 26.26 21.44 -15.54
C GLY A 205 25.81 22.47 -16.58
N ILE A 206 26.74 23.02 -17.36
CA ILE A 206 26.51 24.09 -18.34
C ILE A 206 25.85 23.56 -19.59
N THR A 207 26.28 22.50 -20.25
CA THR A 207 25.63 21.90 -21.42
C THR A 207 24.26 21.32 -21.08
N SER A 208 24.07 20.73 -19.89
CA SER A 208 22.71 20.35 -19.46
C SER A 208 21.85 21.59 -19.18
N GLY A 209 22.42 22.64 -18.58
CA GLY A 209 21.78 23.93 -18.35
C GLY A 209 21.46 24.71 -19.65
N THR A 210 22.47 25.03 -20.45
CA THR A 210 22.38 25.72 -21.75
C THR A 210 21.63 24.93 -22.82
N ASN A 211 21.71 23.60 -22.92
CA ASN A 211 20.77 22.88 -23.82
C ASN A 211 19.35 22.93 -23.27
N SER A 212 19.15 22.92 -21.95
CA SER A 212 17.82 23.15 -21.38
C SER A 212 17.31 24.56 -21.70
N VAL A 213 18.17 25.59 -21.65
CA VAL A 213 17.84 26.97 -22.10
C VAL A 213 17.55 27.01 -23.60
N ARG A 214 18.49 26.56 -24.43
CA ARG A 214 18.44 26.65 -25.90
C ARG A 214 17.30 25.83 -26.51
N LEU A 215 17.05 24.63 -26.00
CA LEU A 215 15.95 23.77 -26.47
C LEU A 215 14.62 24.09 -25.78
N ASN A 216 14.60 25.09 -24.89
CA ASN A 216 13.45 25.44 -24.08
C ASN A 216 12.88 24.18 -23.36
N ARG A 217 13.76 23.42 -22.71
CA ARG A 217 13.45 22.19 -21.95
C ARG A 217 13.70 22.41 -20.45
N GLY A 218 13.04 21.61 -19.61
CA GLY A 218 13.18 21.72 -18.15
C GLY A 218 12.71 23.08 -17.63
N ILE A 219 13.37 23.62 -16.59
CA ILE A 219 12.96 24.89 -15.97
C ILE A 219 13.03 26.07 -16.95
N HIS A 220 13.96 26.02 -17.91
CA HIS A 220 14.16 27.13 -18.85
C HIS A 220 13.11 27.17 -19.96
N GLY A 221 12.49 26.03 -20.27
CA GLY A 221 11.35 25.89 -21.19
C GLY A 221 10.05 26.50 -20.74
N LEU A 222 9.95 26.79 -19.45
CA LEU A 222 8.74 27.24 -18.81
C LEU A 222 8.67 28.76 -18.84
N THR A 223 7.47 29.31 -19.08
CA THR A 223 7.21 30.73 -18.86
C THR A 223 7.43 31.11 -17.40
N THR A 224 7.56 32.40 -17.11
CA THR A 224 7.70 32.88 -15.73
C THR A 224 6.56 32.38 -14.83
N GLU A 225 5.34 32.38 -15.33
CA GLU A 225 4.13 31.91 -14.65
C GLU A 225 4.20 30.40 -14.39
N GLN A 226 4.62 29.62 -15.39
CA GLN A 226 4.81 28.18 -15.25
C GLN A 226 5.94 27.85 -14.27
N ARG A 227 7.05 28.59 -14.26
CA ARG A 227 8.12 28.42 -13.26
C ARG A 227 7.64 28.73 -11.85
N ILE A 228 6.81 29.76 -11.69
CA ILE A 228 6.18 30.09 -10.40
C ILE A 228 5.22 28.99 -9.98
N GLU A 229 4.43 28.43 -10.89
CA GLU A 229 3.51 27.33 -10.63
C GLU A 229 4.24 26.02 -10.31
N PHE A 230 5.24 25.64 -11.09
CA PHE A 230 6.10 24.48 -10.81
C PHE A 230 6.95 24.69 -9.56
N GLY A 231 7.38 25.91 -9.24
CA GLY A 231 8.03 26.27 -7.98
C GLY A 231 7.08 26.12 -6.79
N LYS A 232 5.82 26.56 -6.94
CA LYS A 232 4.75 26.30 -5.97
C LYS A 232 4.48 24.81 -5.81
N VAL A 233 4.52 23.99 -6.86
CA VAL A 233 4.28 22.53 -6.80
C VAL A 233 5.50 21.75 -6.28
N SER A 234 6.70 22.09 -6.73
CA SER A 234 7.96 21.38 -6.43
C SER A 234 8.56 21.83 -5.10
N GLY A 235 8.48 23.12 -4.77
CA GLY A 235 8.75 23.64 -3.44
C GLY A 235 7.75 23.12 -2.42
N LYS A 236 6.47 22.95 -2.79
CA LYS A 236 5.49 22.25 -1.96
C LYS A 236 5.83 20.78 -1.81
N LYS A 237 6.27 20.05 -2.85
CA LYS A 237 6.68 18.64 -2.73
C LYS A 237 8.00 18.44 -1.95
N GLY A 238 9.03 19.23 -2.23
CA GLY A 238 10.33 19.19 -1.53
C GLY A 238 10.21 19.68 -0.09
N GLY A 239 9.45 20.75 0.13
CA GLY A 239 9.06 21.23 1.45
C GLY A 239 8.17 20.23 2.19
N LEU A 240 7.24 19.55 1.53
CA LEU A 240 6.45 18.46 2.12
C LEU A 240 7.33 17.28 2.50
N LYS A 241 8.32 16.91 1.69
CA LYS A 241 9.25 15.80 1.98
C LYS A 241 10.21 16.15 3.11
N ALA A 242 10.79 17.34 3.12
CA ALA A 242 11.62 17.83 4.22
C ALA A 242 10.79 18.04 5.51
N ALA A 243 9.57 18.56 5.41
CA ALA A 243 8.64 18.66 6.53
C ALA A 243 8.15 17.29 6.99
N GLU A 244 8.03 16.30 6.11
CA GLU A 244 7.71 14.92 6.44
C GLU A 244 8.87 14.27 7.18
N THR A 245 10.10 14.42 6.70
CA THR A 245 11.30 13.95 7.41
C THR A 245 11.45 14.66 8.77
N MET A 246 11.23 15.98 8.83
CA MET A 246 11.22 16.74 10.10
C MET A 246 10.00 16.46 10.98
N ARG A 247 8.88 15.94 10.44
CA ARG A 247 7.74 15.44 11.23
C ARG A 247 8.00 14.03 11.74
N LYS A 248 8.69 13.20 10.97
CA LYS A 248 9.14 11.86 11.39
C LYS A 248 10.21 11.94 12.49
N THR A 249 11.04 12.97 12.51
CA THR A 249 12.03 13.19 13.59
C THR A 249 11.50 14.03 14.77
N LYS A 250 10.43 14.81 14.58
CA LYS A 250 9.74 15.53 15.68
C LYS A 250 8.41 14.86 16.00
N GLY A 251 8.47 13.81 16.81
CA GLY A 251 7.29 13.19 17.42
C GLY A 251 6.49 14.18 18.27
N TRP A 252 5.34 13.73 18.75
CA TRP A 252 4.51 14.49 19.68
C TRP A 252 4.93 14.16 21.09
N GLY A 253 5.27 15.18 21.88
CA GLY A 253 5.76 15.01 23.23
C GLY A 253 4.61 15.17 24.21
N PHE A 254 4.38 14.17 25.04
CA PHE A 254 3.41 14.24 26.13
C PHE A 254 3.96 13.48 27.34
N ASN A 255 4.04 14.15 28.50
CA ASN A 255 4.66 13.60 29.73
C ASN A 255 6.08 13.02 29.53
N GLY A 256 6.89 13.63 28.64
CA GLY A 256 8.26 13.18 28.38
C GLY A 256 8.39 12.00 27.40
N ILE A 257 7.28 11.43 26.95
CA ILE A 257 7.24 10.31 25.99
C ILE A 257 6.96 10.85 24.59
N LYS A 258 7.58 10.25 23.57
CA LYS A 258 7.43 10.63 22.17
C LYS A 258 6.46 9.68 21.47
N TYR A 259 5.45 10.26 20.80
CA TYR A 259 4.42 9.55 20.05
C TYR A 259 4.50 9.89 18.56
N HIS A 260 4.04 8.99 17.70
CA HIS A 260 3.91 9.19 16.26
C HIS A 260 2.77 10.14 15.89
N SER A 261 1.72 10.24 16.73
CA SER A 261 0.61 11.19 16.53
C SER A 261 0.09 11.86 17.80
N GLN A 262 -0.63 12.99 17.67
CA GLN A 262 -1.32 13.63 18.80
C GLN A 262 -2.39 12.73 19.42
N GLN A 263 -3.06 11.94 18.57
CA GLN A 263 -4.15 11.08 18.99
C GLN A 263 -3.62 9.86 19.73
N GLU A 264 -2.52 9.28 19.27
CA GLU A 264 -1.82 8.21 19.98
C GLU A 264 -1.33 8.68 21.36
N ALA A 265 -0.72 9.87 21.46
CA ALA A 265 -0.38 10.47 22.75
C ALA A 265 -1.60 10.66 23.67
N THR A 266 -2.74 11.03 23.08
CA THR A 266 -4.01 11.14 23.80
C THR A 266 -4.51 9.78 24.27
N CYS A 267 -4.40 8.74 23.44
CA CYS A 267 -4.76 7.37 23.80
C CYS A 267 -3.92 6.89 24.96
N GLY A 268 -2.61 7.10 24.88
CA GLY A 268 -1.68 6.76 25.95
C GLY A 268 -2.08 7.39 27.28
N TYR A 269 -2.27 8.72 27.32
CA TYR A 269 -2.70 9.40 28.54
C TYR A 269 -4.03 8.87 29.09
N LEU A 270 -5.02 8.62 28.22
CA LEU A 270 -6.33 8.12 28.65
C LEU A 270 -6.26 6.68 29.15
N LEU A 271 -5.38 5.86 28.58
CA LEU A 271 -5.11 4.51 29.08
C LEU A 271 -4.50 4.57 30.48
N GLU A 272 -3.47 5.39 30.73
CA GLU A 272 -2.89 5.56 32.09
C GLU A 272 -3.90 6.11 33.09
N LYS A 273 -4.74 7.04 32.66
CA LYS A 273 -5.74 7.68 33.53
C LYS A 273 -6.84 6.70 33.94
N TYR A 274 -7.33 5.89 33.00
CA TYR A 274 -8.57 5.14 33.19
C TYR A 274 -8.39 3.63 33.32
N VAL A 275 -7.25 3.05 32.92
CA VAL A 275 -6.99 1.61 33.10
C VAL A 275 -6.18 1.41 34.38
N PRO A 276 -6.73 0.74 35.42
CA PRO A 276 -6.00 0.51 36.66
C PRO A 276 -4.68 -0.19 36.42
N HIS A 277 -3.61 0.31 37.05
CA HIS A 277 -2.25 -0.25 36.99
C HIS A 277 -1.57 -0.21 35.61
N PHE A 278 -2.13 0.50 34.63
CA PHE A 278 -1.46 0.72 33.36
C PHE A 278 -0.55 1.95 33.43
N ASP A 279 0.74 1.75 33.17
CA ASP A 279 1.73 2.82 33.01
C ASP A 279 2.34 2.74 31.61
N ILE A 280 2.64 3.87 30.98
CA ILE A 280 3.33 3.88 29.69
C ILE A 280 4.84 3.72 29.86
N ARG A 281 5.37 2.68 29.25
CA ARG A 281 6.79 2.33 29.24
C ARG A 281 7.18 1.90 27.82
N GLU A 282 8.03 2.69 27.18
CA GLU A 282 8.49 2.44 25.81
C GLU A 282 9.21 1.07 25.74
N GLY A 283 8.81 0.24 24.78
CA GLY A 283 9.30 -1.13 24.60
C GLY A 283 8.62 -2.18 25.48
N GLU A 284 7.87 -1.81 26.52
CA GLU A 284 7.16 -2.74 27.42
C GLU A 284 5.64 -2.69 27.22
N THR A 285 5.03 -1.50 27.41
CA THR A 285 3.58 -1.29 27.31
C THR A 285 3.22 -0.31 26.19
N PHE A 286 4.22 0.31 25.55
CA PHE A 286 4.06 1.26 24.46
C PHE A 286 5.14 1.09 23.38
N GLN A 287 4.76 1.17 22.09
CA GLN A 287 5.65 0.98 20.94
C GLN A 287 6.49 -0.31 21.05
N ILE A 288 5.79 -1.42 21.22
CA ILE A 288 6.38 -2.72 21.53
C ILE A 288 6.91 -3.32 20.24
N ASN A 289 8.22 -3.50 20.19
CA ASN A 289 8.97 -3.81 18.97
C ASN A 289 9.82 -5.08 19.05
N GLY A 290 9.78 -5.82 20.17
CA GLY A 290 10.63 -6.99 20.51
C GLY A 290 11.10 -7.83 19.32
N ASP A 291 10.40 -8.93 19.03
CA ASP A 291 10.60 -9.73 17.82
C ASP A 291 9.44 -9.61 16.82
N ILE A 292 8.54 -8.64 17.04
CA ILE A 292 7.42 -8.31 16.15
C ILE A 292 7.96 -7.49 14.98
N GLU A 293 7.71 -7.92 13.75
CA GLU A 293 8.19 -7.24 12.52
C GLU A 293 7.78 -5.75 12.44
N LYS A 294 6.66 -5.40 13.08
CA LYS A 294 6.15 -4.04 13.15
C LYS A 294 5.77 -3.69 14.59
N SER A 295 6.16 -2.51 15.06
CA SER A 295 5.80 -2.08 16.42
C SER A 295 4.29 -2.00 16.60
N ILE A 296 3.82 -2.44 17.76
CA ILE A 296 2.43 -2.30 18.19
C ILE A 296 2.33 -1.14 19.18
N ASP A 297 1.28 -0.33 19.07
CA ASP A 297 1.15 0.90 19.86
C ASP A 297 1.09 0.64 21.36
N PHE A 298 0.19 -0.22 21.87
CA PHE A 298 0.05 -0.46 23.32
C PHE A 298 -0.15 -1.95 23.68
N LEU A 299 0.30 -2.37 24.86
CA LEU A 299 -0.05 -3.66 25.49
C LEU A 299 -0.72 -3.42 26.83
N VAL A 300 -2.03 -3.62 26.89
CA VAL A 300 -2.88 -3.31 28.03
C VAL A 300 -3.42 -4.61 28.60
N ASN A 301 -2.98 -5.00 29.81
CA ASN A 301 -3.44 -6.21 30.50
C ASN A 301 -3.40 -7.48 29.64
N GLY A 302 -2.34 -7.66 28.84
CA GLY A 302 -2.18 -8.82 27.96
C GLY A 302 -2.95 -8.74 26.64
N VAL A 303 -3.50 -7.57 26.29
CA VAL A 303 -4.15 -7.31 24.99
C VAL A 303 -3.41 -6.22 24.25
N PHE A 304 -3.03 -6.48 23.01
CA PHE A 304 -2.48 -5.48 22.12
C PHE A 304 -3.57 -4.53 21.62
N VAL A 305 -3.30 -3.23 21.71
CA VAL A 305 -4.19 -2.17 21.24
C VAL A 305 -3.45 -1.33 20.21
N GLU A 306 -4.02 -1.26 19.00
CA GLU A 306 -3.53 -0.44 17.89
C GLU A 306 -4.43 0.78 17.72
N TRP A 307 -3.87 1.99 17.78
CA TRP A 307 -4.60 3.21 17.44
C TRP A 307 -4.32 3.58 15.98
N HIS A 308 -5.22 3.20 15.08
CA HIS A 308 -5.08 3.53 13.66
C HIS A 308 -6.39 3.98 13.03
N PRO A 309 -6.64 5.31 12.94
CA PRO A 309 -7.82 5.85 12.28
C PRO A 309 -7.69 5.67 10.76
N CYS A 310 -8.15 4.52 10.26
CA CYS A 310 -8.02 4.14 8.86
C CYS A 310 -8.71 5.14 7.94
N THR A 311 -7.92 5.84 7.13
CA THR A 311 -8.39 6.84 6.17
C THR A 311 -8.01 6.45 4.74
N PRO A 312 -8.99 6.27 3.84
CA PRO A 312 -8.69 5.91 2.45
C PRO A 312 -7.85 6.98 1.73
N TYR A 313 -8.13 8.26 2.02
CA TYR A 313 -7.41 9.37 1.42
C TYR A 313 -7.65 10.67 2.20
N HIS A 314 -6.62 11.25 2.80
CA HIS A 314 -6.63 12.57 3.41
C HIS A 314 -5.39 13.38 2.98
N GLY A 315 -5.59 14.45 2.21
CA GLY A 315 -4.50 15.39 1.87
C GLY A 315 -3.36 14.80 1.03
N GLY A 316 -3.61 13.73 0.25
CA GLY A 316 -2.59 13.06 -0.56
C GLY A 316 -1.87 11.91 0.12
N ARG A 317 -2.27 11.55 1.35
CA ARG A 317 -1.82 10.38 2.11
C ARG A 317 -3.05 9.56 2.50
N GLY A 318 -2.92 8.26 2.66
CA GLY A 318 -4.00 7.36 3.06
C GLY A 318 -3.49 5.93 3.18
N ASP A 319 -4.32 5.05 3.72
CA ASP A 319 -3.95 3.68 4.05
C ASP A 319 -4.12 2.70 2.88
N ILE A 320 -4.42 3.20 1.68
CA ILE A 320 -4.51 2.36 0.47
C ILE A 320 -3.09 1.95 0.06
N PRO A 321 -2.74 0.65 0.10
CA PRO A 321 -1.36 0.20 -0.04
C PRO A 321 -0.83 0.33 -1.47
N ILE A 322 -1.72 0.19 -2.47
CA ILE A 322 -1.34 0.09 -3.88
C ILE A 322 -1.82 1.32 -4.66
N HIS A 323 -0.97 1.87 -5.52
CA HIS A 323 -1.28 3.08 -6.28
C HIS A 323 -2.51 2.90 -7.18
N GLU A 324 -2.60 1.78 -7.87
CA GLU A 324 -3.68 1.40 -8.77
C GLU A 324 -5.03 1.31 -8.04
N GLU A 325 -5.02 0.77 -6.82
CA GLU A 325 -6.19 0.71 -5.95
C GLU A 325 -6.61 2.14 -5.53
N GLY A 326 -5.64 2.99 -5.18
CA GLY A 326 -5.90 4.39 -4.86
C GLY A 326 -6.49 5.17 -6.04
N GLN A 327 -6.06 4.89 -7.28
CA GLN A 327 -6.67 5.47 -8.49
C GLN A 327 -8.09 4.97 -8.72
N SER A 328 -8.35 3.69 -8.44
CA SER A 328 -9.67 3.08 -8.56
C SER A 328 -10.64 3.67 -7.54
N PHE A 329 -10.22 3.79 -6.28
CA PHE A 329 -10.96 4.46 -5.21
C PHE A 329 -11.31 5.91 -5.58
N LYS A 330 -10.34 6.69 -6.10
CA LYS A 330 -10.57 8.06 -6.57
C LYS A 330 -11.57 8.14 -7.70
N ARG A 331 -11.51 7.22 -8.66
CA ARG A 331 -12.44 7.17 -9.80
C ARG A 331 -13.87 6.91 -9.31
N VAL A 332 -14.04 5.94 -8.43
CA VAL A 332 -15.36 5.62 -7.86
C VAL A 332 -15.87 6.78 -7.03
N THR A 333 -15.10 7.28 -6.06
CA THR A 333 -15.50 8.42 -5.21
C THR A 333 -15.69 9.73 -5.96
N GLY A 334 -15.07 9.90 -7.13
CA GLY A 334 -15.27 11.04 -8.01
C GLY A 334 -16.63 11.02 -8.72
N ASN A 335 -17.21 9.85 -8.90
CA ASN A 335 -18.51 9.64 -9.56
C ASN A 335 -19.68 9.54 -8.56
N LEU A 336 -19.41 9.50 -7.25
CA LEU A 336 -20.42 9.46 -6.21
C LEU A 336 -20.61 10.85 -5.60
N GLU A 337 -21.85 11.16 -5.18
CA GLU A 337 -22.18 12.43 -4.51
C GLU A 337 -22.88 12.20 -3.17
N GLY A 338 -22.85 13.24 -2.32
CA GLY A 338 -23.64 13.30 -1.08
C GLY A 338 -23.48 12.09 -0.16
N ALA A 339 -24.61 11.43 0.13
CA ALA A 339 -24.70 10.31 1.06
C ALA A 339 -24.00 9.04 0.54
N GLU A 340 -24.10 8.76 -0.76
CA GLU A 340 -23.49 7.57 -1.39
C GLU A 340 -21.97 7.64 -1.30
N LYS A 341 -21.38 8.80 -1.60
CA LYS A 341 -19.94 9.01 -1.44
C LYS A 341 -19.50 8.80 0.00
N LYS A 342 -20.24 9.36 0.97
CA LYS A 342 -19.91 9.25 2.39
C LYS A 342 -19.94 7.79 2.85
N GLU A 343 -20.94 7.05 2.43
CA GLU A 343 -21.07 5.62 2.75
C GLU A 343 -19.96 4.79 2.10
N PHE A 344 -19.70 4.99 0.80
CA PHE A 344 -18.62 4.27 0.13
C PHE A 344 -17.26 4.49 0.82
N VAL A 345 -16.95 5.74 1.21
CA VAL A 345 -15.73 6.06 1.96
C VAL A 345 -15.72 5.34 3.32
N GLN A 346 -16.85 5.25 4.00
CA GLN A 346 -16.97 4.56 5.28
C GLN A 346 -16.79 3.04 5.13
N ASP A 347 -17.46 2.41 4.17
CA ASP A 347 -17.36 0.97 3.91
C ASP A 347 -15.94 0.59 3.50
N TYR A 348 -15.34 1.40 2.63
CA TYR A 348 -13.97 1.17 2.22
C TYR A 348 -12.98 1.40 3.37
N GLY A 349 -13.25 2.34 4.29
CA GLY A 349 -12.50 2.50 5.53
C GLY A 349 -12.52 1.24 6.41
N LEU A 350 -13.67 0.53 6.48
CA LEU A 350 -13.77 -0.75 7.20
C LEU A 350 -12.90 -1.84 6.55
N VAL A 351 -12.84 -1.90 5.23
CA VAL A 351 -11.96 -2.84 4.51
C VAL A 351 -10.50 -2.57 4.83
N LEU A 352 -10.07 -1.30 4.83
CA LEU A 352 -8.71 -0.93 5.20
C LEU A 352 -8.39 -1.29 6.64
N ALA A 353 -9.33 -1.08 7.56
CA ALA A 353 -9.19 -1.46 8.97
C ALA A 353 -9.06 -2.97 9.17
N MET A 354 -9.83 -3.78 8.43
CA MET A 354 -9.69 -5.24 8.45
C MET A 354 -8.31 -5.67 7.96
N ASN A 355 -7.89 -5.18 6.80
CA ASN A 355 -6.57 -5.51 6.23
C ASN A 355 -5.44 -5.10 7.18
N TYR A 356 -5.54 -3.92 7.81
CA TYR A 356 -4.56 -3.45 8.78
C TYR A 356 -4.53 -4.38 10.01
N LEU A 357 -5.69 -4.71 10.57
CA LEU A 357 -5.78 -5.60 11.73
C LEU A 357 -5.23 -7.01 11.43
N ASP A 358 -5.53 -7.56 10.26
CA ASP A 358 -5.04 -8.89 9.86
C ASP A 358 -3.51 -8.89 9.71
N GLU A 359 -2.94 -7.83 9.14
CA GLU A 359 -1.49 -7.66 9.06
C GLU A 359 -0.85 -7.58 10.45
N ARG A 360 -1.48 -6.87 11.40
CA ARG A 360 -1.00 -6.76 12.78
C ARG A 360 -1.11 -8.07 13.54
N ARG A 361 -2.21 -8.81 13.36
CA ARG A 361 -2.39 -10.15 13.93
C ARG A 361 -1.35 -11.12 13.41
N GLN A 362 -1.08 -11.11 12.11
CA GLN A 362 -0.04 -11.95 11.52
C GLN A 362 1.34 -11.61 12.07
N ALA A 363 1.66 -10.33 12.26
CA ALA A 363 2.93 -9.91 12.86
C ALA A 363 3.07 -10.39 14.32
N VAL A 364 1.99 -10.32 15.11
CA VAL A 364 1.96 -10.81 16.50
C VAL A 364 2.06 -12.35 16.55
N GLU A 365 1.33 -13.05 15.69
CA GLU A 365 1.33 -14.52 15.64
C GLU A 365 2.71 -15.10 15.26
N ASN A 366 3.49 -14.37 14.47
CA ASN A 366 4.85 -14.75 14.08
C ASN A 366 5.93 -14.34 15.09
N SER A 367 5.55 -13.92 16.31
CA SER A 367 6.45 -13.40 17.34
C SER A 367 6.34 -14.20 18.64
N SER A 368 7.15 -13.84 19.64
CA SER A 368 7.07 -14.35 21.01
C SER A 368 5.73 -14.05 21.71
N TYR A 369 4.89 -13.21 21.11
CA TYR A 369 3.54 -12.88 21.58
C TYR A 369 2.43 -13.65 20.87
N ALA A 370 2.74 -14.78 20.21
CA ALA A 370 1.72 -15.63 19.60
C ALA A 370 0.54 -15.89 20.56
N SER A 371 -0.68 -15.93 20.02
CA SER A 371 -1.94 -16.00 20.79
C SER A 371 -2.36 -14.73 21.57
N THR A 372 -1.59 -13.65 21.57
CA THR A 372 -2.01 -12.38 22.20
C THR A 372 -3.12 -11.73 21.36
N GLU A 373 -4.23 -11.33 21.99
CA GLU A 373 -5.33 -10.65 21.30
C GLU A 373 -4.86 -9.30 20.75
N VAL A 374 -5.20 -8.99 19.50
CA VAL A 374 -4.99 -7.68 18.90
C VAL A 374 -6.33 -7.00 18.64
N VAL A 375 -6.49 -5.81 19.20
CA VAL A 375 -7.65 -4.94 19.05
C VAL A 375 -7.26 -3.68 18.29
N LEU A 376 -7.93 -3.42 17.19
CA LEU A 376 -7.80 -2.16 16.44
C LEU A 376 -8.83 -1.15 16.94
N VAL A 377 -8.36 0.03 17.33
CA VAL A 377 -9.16 1.18 17.78
C VAL A 377 -9.01 2.30 16.75
N GLN A 378 -10.12 2.66 16.10
CA GLN A 378 -10.12 3.63 14.99
C GLN A 378 -10.65 5.00 15.41
N ASP A 379 -11.39 5.08 16.52
CA ASP A 379 -11.99 6.32 16.98
C ASP A 379 -12.15 6.36 18.52
N PRO A 380 -12.41 7.54 19.12
CA PRO A 380 -12.49 7.67 20.57
C PRO A 380 -13.64 6.88 21.22
N LYS A 381 -14.68 6.48 20.48
CA LYS A 381 -15.76 5.65 21.03
C LYS A 381 -15.30 4.21 21.17
N GLN A 382 -14.59 3.69 20.17
CA GLN A 382 -13.97 2.36 20.26
C GLN A 382 -12.93 2.32 21.39
N LEU A 383 -12.17 3.40 21.61
CA LEU A 383 -11.25 3.48 22.74
C LEU A 383 -12.00 3.43 24.08
N TYR A 384 -13.11 4.17 24.19
CA TYR A 384 -13.98 4.12 25.37
C TYR A 384 -14.51 2.71 25.64
N GLU A 385 -15.02 2.04 24.61
CA GLU A 385 -15.54 0.67 24.70
C GLU A 385 -14.46 -0.36 25.09
N PHE A 386 -13.22 -0.12 24.70
CA PHE A 386 -12.08 -0.93 25.14
C PHE A 386 -11.76 -0.69 26.62
N ILE A 387 -11.59 0.57 27.02
CA ILE A 387 -11.22 0.95 28.40
C ILE A 387 -12.32 0.55 29.40
N SER A 388 -13.60 0.67 29.03
CA SER A 388 -14.72 0.31 29.92
C SER A 388 -14.76 -1.18 30.28
N ARG A 389 -13.97 -2.04 29.62
CA ARG A 389 -13.79 -3.45 30.01
C ARG A 389 -12.95 -3.59 31.28
N TYR A 390 -12.09 -2.63 31.57
CA TYR A 390 -11.14 -2.66 32.68
C TYR A 390 -11.49 -1.68 33.81
N ASN A 391 -12.39 -0.73 33.56
CA ASN A 391 -12.82 0.25 34.54
C ASN A 391 -14.34 0.45 34.48
N PRO A 392 -15.10 -0.01 35.50
CA PRO A 392 -16.54 0.21 35.55
C PRO A 392 -16.92 1.66 35.87
N ASP A 393 -16.03 2.44 36.49
CA ASP A 393 -16.26 3.82 36.93
C ASP A 393 -15.86 4.85 35.85
N MET A 394 -16.15 4.53 34.58
CA MET A 394 -15.88 5.42 33.45
C MET A 394 -16.86 6.60 33.42
N PRO A 395 -16.41 7.81 33.01
CA PRO A 395 -17.34 8.91 32.74
C PRO A 395 -18.29 8.54 31.60
N GLU A 396 -19.37 9.29 31.39
CA GLU A 396 -20.23 9.05 30.23
C GLU A 396 -19.44 9.13 28.91
N GLN A 397 -19.76 8.27 27.93
CA GLN A 397 -19.05 8.22 26.64
C GLN A 397 -18.93 9.60 25.97
N ALA A 398 -19.96 10.45 26.07
CA ALA A 398 -19.93 11.80 25.52
C ALA A 398 -18.90 12.72 26.20
N GLU A 399 -18.72 12.57 27.52
CA GLU A 399 -17.71 13.27 28.29
C GLU A 399 -16.31 12.76 27.95
N PHE A 400 -16.10 11.45 27.89
CA PHE A 400 -14.83 10.85 27.48
C PHE A 400 -14.39 11.35 26.09
N VAL A 401 -15.28 11.34 25.10
CA VAL A 401 -14.97 11.81 23.74
C VAL A 401 -14.62 13.31 23.73
N ARG A 402 -15.26 14.12 24.58
CA ARG A 402 -14.94 15.54 24.73
C ARG A 402 -13.58 15.73 25.39
N GLU A 403 -13.27 14.93 26.41
CA GLU A 403 -11.96 14.92 27.08
C GLU A 403 -10.85 14.55 26.10
N PHE A 404 -11.02 13.46 25.33
CA PHE A 404 -10.10 13.04 24.27
C PHE A 404 -9.76 14.23 23.35
N ARG A 405 -10.77 14.91 22.81
CA ARG A 405 -10.58 16.06 21.92
C ARG A 405 -9.85 17.22 22.59
N ASN A 406 -10.08 17.44 23.88
CA ASN A 406 -9.42 18.50 24.63
C ASN A 406 -7.94 18.18 24.84
N ILE A 407 -7.60 16.95 25.22
CA ILE A 407 -6.23 16.48 25.38
C ILE A 407 -5.49 16.52 24.04
N THR A 408 -6.09 16.02 22.95
CA THR A 408 -5.46 16.04 21.61
C THR A 408 -5.04 17.45 21.19
N LYS A 409 -5.81 18.48 21.56
CA LYS A 409 -5.46 19.89 21.31
C LYS A 409 -4.29 20.39 22.17
N GLN A 410 -4.12 19.83 23.37
CA GLN A 410 -3.05 20.18 24.30
C GLN A 410 -1.73 19.47 23.98
N VAL A 411 -1.76 18.32 23.29
CA VAL A 411 -0.55 17.61 22.86
C VAL A 411 0.25 18.50 21.90
N LYS A 412 1.41 18.96 22.36
CA LYS A 412 2.32 19.81 21.61
C LYS A 412 3.34 18.97 20.85
N LYS A 413 3.83 19.53 19.76
CA LYS A 413 4.94 18.92 19.03
C LYS A 413 6.18 18.97 19.91
N ALA A 414 6.87 17.84 20.09
CA ALA A 414 8.13 17.83 20.85
C ALA A 414 9.11 18.79 20.16
N ALA A 415 9.77 19.64 20.96
CA ALA A 415 10.66 20.69 20.48
C ALA A 415 11.83 20.11 19.69
#